data_AF-A0A2I4ALQ4-F1
#
_entry.id   AF-A0A2I4ALQ4-F1
#
_cell.length_a   1.000
_cell.length_b   1.000
_cell.length_c   1.000
_cell.angle_alpha   90.00
_cell.angle_beta   90.00
_cell.angle_gamma   90.00
#
_symmetry.space_group_name_H-M   'P 1'
#
loop_
_entity.id
_entity.type
_entity.pdbx_description
1 polymer ?
#
loop_
_entity_poly.entity_id
_entity_poly.type
_entity_poly.pdbx_seq_one_letter_code
_entity_poly.pdbx_strand_id
1 'polypeptide(L)'
;MPFSKRAVEPQLLCRYQVPNEEGLVFEDLVSVSNVALSRSLRQLSDLARHACSIFQELEDELVTSSQRVRGVQARVAHLQQTCTELDPKQEAVLTWEEVCNWF
;
A
#
# COMPACT_ATOMS: atom_id res chain seq x y z
N MET A 1 -3.38 -3.40 22.06
CA MET A 1 -4.00 -3.57 20.73
C MET A 1 -3.56 -2.41 19.86
N PRO A 2 -3.11 -2.61 18.61
CA PRO A 2 -2.72 -1.49 17.76
C PRO A 2 -3.97 -0.70 17.34
N PHE A 3 -3.88 0.62 17.37
CA PHE A 3 -4.95 1.52 16.94
C PHE A 3 -5.25 1.31 15.45
N SER A 4 -6.52 1.39 15.06
CA SER A 4 -6.91 1.36 13.65
C SER A 4 -6.33 2.58 12.92
N LYS A 5 -5.46 2.34 11.92
CA LYS A 5 -4.80 3.39 11.11
C LYS A 5 -5.81 4.36 10.46
N ARG A 6 -7.04 3.90 10.22
CA ARG A 6 -8.14 4.67 9.61
C ARG A 6 -9.43 4.38 10.36
N ALA A 7 -10.19 5.42 10.67
CA ALA A 7 -11.54 5.34 11.21
C ALA A 7 -12.44 6.23 10.34
N VAL A 8 -13.63 5.73 10.02
CA VAL A 8 -14.57 6.46 9.15
C VAL A 8 -15.44 7.35 10.02
N GLU A 9 -15.41 8.65 9.74
CA GLU A 9 -16.17 9.67 10.45
C GLU A 9 -17.26 10.29 9.57
N PRO A 10 -18.41 10.71 10.14
CA PRO A 10 -18.78 10.61 11.54
C PRO A 10 -19.19 9.18 11.96
N GLN A 11 -18.79 8.75 13.14
CA GLN A 11 -19.35 7.55 13.77
C GLN A 11 -20.77 7.80 14.32
N LEU A 12 -21.52 6.73 14.61
CA LEU A 12 -22.81 6.81 15.32
C LEU A 12 -23.89 7.67 14.63
N LEU A 13 -24.01 7.57 13.29
CA LEU A 13 -24.84 8.42 12.43
C LEU A 13 -26.24 8.78 12.97
N CYS A 14 -26.98 7.77 13.44
CA CYS A 14 -28.36 7.90 13.90
C CYS A 14 -28.51 7.81 15.43
N ARG A 15 -27.40 7.75 16.17
CA ARG A 15 -27.43 7.78 17.63
C ARG A 15 -27.36 9.23 18.09
N TYR A 16 -28.40 9.68 18.76
CA TYR A 16 -28.31 10.87 19.61
C TYR A 16 -27.39 10.54 20.80
N GLN A 17 -26.53 11.47 21.20
CA GLN A 17 -26.07 11.48 22.59
C GLN A 17 -27.33 11.62 23.43
N VAL A 18 -27.51 10.74 24.43
CA VAL A 18 -28.66 10.76 25.34
C VAL A 18 -28.95 12.22 25.71
N PRO A 19 -30.14 12.77 25.40
CA PRO A 19 -30.42 14.15 25.72
C PRO A 19 -30.20 14.35 27.21
N ASN A 20 -29.31 15.29 27.54
CA ASN A 20 -29.33 15.90 28.85
C ASN A 20 -30.77 16.36 29.10
N GLU A 21 -31.22 16.14 30.33
CA GLU A 21 -32.60 16.34 30.75
C GLU A 21 -33.18 17.64 30.19
N GLU A 22 -34.45 17.58 29.79
CA GLU A 22 -35.26 18.65 29.19
C GLU A 22 -35.35 18.65 27.65
N GLY A 23 -36.29 17.83 27.18
CA GLY A 23 -37.24 18.16 26.12
C GLY A 23 -36.67 18.69 24.81
N LEU A 24 -36.58 17.82 23.81
CA LEU A 24 -37.06 18.02 22.43
C LEU A 24 -36.77 16.72 21.65
N VAL A 25 -37.68 15.75 21.80
CA VAL A 25 -37.62 14.45 21.15
C VAL A 25 -38.39 14.57 19.84
N PHE A 26 -37.66 14.88 18.75
CA PHE A 26 -38.12 15.02 17.36
C PHE A 26 -39.11 16.19 17.11
N GLU A 27 -38.63 17.37 16.70
CA GLU A 27 -39.53 18.45 16.22
C GLU A 27 -40.23 18.11 14.90
N ASP A 28 -39.63 17.29 14.03
CA ASP A 28 -40.25 16.73 12.81
C ASP A 28 -39.39 15.57 12.26
N LEU A 29 -40.03 14.52 11.74
CA LEU A 29 -39.38 13.38 11.06
C LEU A 29 -38.51 13.84 9.88
N VAL A 30 -38.93 14.91 9.19
CA VAL A 30 -38.17 15.48 8.06
C VAL A 30 -36.80 15.97 8.53
N SER A 31 -36.73 16.67 9.66
CA SER A 31 -35.48 17.20 10.23
C SER A 31 -34.51 16.07 10.57
N VAL A 32 -34.99 15.04 11.27
CA VAL A 32 -34.15 13.88 11.63
C VAL A 32 -33.69 13.12 10.40
N SER A 33 -34.58 12.90 9.43
CA SER A 33 -34.22 12.22 8.18
C SER A 33 -33.12 12.97 7.45
N ASN A 34 -33.21 14.30 7.37
CA ASN A 34 -32.18 15.14 6.75
C ASN A 34 -30.85 15.11 7.52
N VAL A 35 -30.87 15.12 8.85
CA VAL A 35 -29.66 14.99 9.67
C VAL A 35 -29.00 13.63 9.44
N ALA A 36 -29.77 12.55 9.46
CA ALA A 36 -29.28 11.20 9.19
C ALA A 36 -28.67 11.10 7.78
N LEU A 37 -29.36 11.61 6.75
CA LEU A 37 -28.87 11.65 5.37
C LEU A 37 -27.58 12.45 5.24
N SER A 38 -27.52 13.65 5.83
CA SER A 38 -26.34 14.51 5.81
C SER A 38 -25.13 13.85 6.49
N ARG A 39 -25.35 13.13 7.60
CA ARG A 39 -24.29 12.39 8.30
C ARG A 39 -23.84 11.19 7.47
N SER A 40 -24.77 10.44 6.88
CA SER A 40 -24.44 9.32 5.98
C SER A 40 -23.63 9.77 4.77
N LEU A 41 -24.00 10.88 4.12
CA LEU A 41 -23.24 11.45 3.00
C LEU A 41 -21.83 11.85 3.43
N ARG A 42 -21.67 12.47 4.60
CA ARG A 42 -20.35 12.79 5.14
C ARG A 42 -19.51 11.54 5.42
N GLN A 43 -20.14 10.48 5.95
CA GLN A 43 -19.46 9.22 6.23
C GLN A 43 -18.99 8.52 4.95
N LEU A 44 -19.83 8.51 3.90
CA LEU A 44 -19.47 7.99 2.59
C LEU A 44 -18.33 8.80 1.95
N SER A 45 -18.35 10.13 2.10
CA SER A 45 -17.25 10.98 1.62
C SER A 45 -15.94 10.70 2.35
N ASP A 46 -15.96 10.49 3.67
CA ASP A 46 -14.76 10.12 4.43
C ASP A 46 -14.26 8.71 4.07
N LEU A 47 -15.18 7.76 3.89
CA LEU A 47 -14.85 6.42 3.40
C LEU A 47 -14.18 6.47 2.02
N ALA A 48 -14.71 7.27 1.09
CA ALA A 48 -14.13 7.45 -0.23
C ALA A 48 -12.73 8.06 -0.15
N ARG A 49 -12.52 9.04 0.74
CA ARG A 49 -11.19 9.62 1.01
C ARG A 49 -10.20 8.56 1.51
N HIS A 50 -10.62 7.71 2.45
CA HIS A 50 -9.79 6.60 2.94
C HIS A 50 -9.47 5.61 1.82
N ALA A 51 -10.45 5.25 0.99
CA ALA A 51 -10.23 4.38 -0.16
C ALA A 51 -9.20 4.96 -1.14
N CYS A 52 -9.33 6.25 -1.52
CA CYS A 52 -8.35 6.91 -2.37
C CYS A 52 -6.94 6.89 -1.77
N SER A 53 -6.82 7.15 -0.47
CA SER A 53 -5.52 7.11 0.21
C SER A 53 -4.94 5.69 0.27
N ILE A 54 -5.77 4.63 0.39
CA ILE A 54 -5.30 3.24 0.29
C ILE A 54 -4.80 2.96 -1.13
N PHE A 55 -5.54 3.38 -2.16
CA PHE A 55 -5.11 3.19 -3.54
C PHE A 55 -3.80 3.93 -3.84
N GLN A 56 -3.60 5.13 -3.30
CA GLN A 56 -2.34 5.84 -3.44
C GLN A 56 -1.18 5.09 -2.77
N GLU A 57 -1.37 4.61 -1.53
CA GLU A 57 -0.35 3.81 -0.83
C GLU A 57 0.04 2.56 -1.63
N LEU A 58 -0.96 1.86 -2.19
CA LEU A 58 -0.72 0.68 -3.03
C LEU A 58 -0.04 1.01 -4.36
N GLU A 59 -0.40 2.15 -4.99
CA GLU A 59 0.23 2.62 -6.22
C GLU A 59 1.71 2.91 -5.97
N ASP A 60 2.04 3.62 -4.89
CA ASP A 60 3.43 3.95 -4.53
C ASP A 60 4.26 2.67 -4.28
N GLU A 61 3.71 1.70 -3.57
CA GLU A 61 4.32 0.39 -3.36
C GLU A 61 4.53 -0.37 -4.68
N LEU A 62 3.53 -0.35 -5.57
CA LEU A 62 3.59 -1.02 -6.87
C LEU A 62 4.64 -0.37 -7.79
N VAL A 63 4.71 0.96 -7.82
CA VAL A 63 5.73 1.71 -8.59
C VAL A 63 7.12 1.33 -8.10
N THR A 64 7.33 1.32 -6.79
CA THR A 64 8.60 0.96 -6.16
C THR A 64 8.98 -0.49 -6.49
N SER A 65 8.01 -1.41 -6.39
CA SER A 65 8.22 -2.83 -6.74
C SER A 65 8.56 -3.01 -8.22
N SER A 66 7.84 -2.31 -9.11
CA SER A 66 8.08 -2.34 -10.55
C SER A 66 9.49 -1.85 -10.92
N GLN A 67 9.96 -0.77 -10.29
CA GLN A 67 11.33 -0.27 -10.49
C GLN A 67 12.38 -1.32 -10.08
N ARG A 68 12.17 -2.00 -8.94
CA ARG A 68 13.06 -3.08 -8.48
C ARG A 68 13.05 -4.26 -9.45
N VAL A 69 11.88 -4.68 -9.93
CA VAL A 69 11.76 -5.77 -10.91
C VAL A 69 12.49 -5.43 -12.21
N ARG A 70 12.34 -4.20 -12.72
CA ARG A 70 13.07 -3.74 -13.91
C ARG A 70 14.58 -3.77 -13.70
N GLY A 71 15.06 -3.32 -12.54
CA GLY A 71 16.48 -3.37 -12.19
C GLY A 71 17.02 -4.80 -12.15
N VAL A 72 16.26 -5.74 -11.56
CA VAL A 72 16.62 -7.16 -11.55
C VAL A 72 16.63 -7.73 -12.97
N GLN A 73 15.61 -7.43 -13.78
CA GLN A 73 15.53 -7.91 -15.16
C GLN A 73 16.72 -7.43 -16.01
N ALA A 74 17.14 -6.17 -15.85
CA ALA A 74 18.31 -5.64 -16.54
C ALA A 74 19.60 -6.37 -16.15
N ARG A 75 19.78 -6.64 -14.84
CA ARG A 75 20.93 -7.42 -14.35
C ARG A 75 20.93 -8.86 -14.86
N VAL A 76 19.76 -9.51 -14.90
CA VAL A 76 19.62 -10.86 -15.44
C VAL A 76 19.96 -10.87 -16.94
N ALA A 77 19.45 -9.93 -17.71
CA ALA A 77 19.75 -9.83 -19.14
C ALA A 77 21.24 -9.62 -19.40
N HIS A 78 21.88 -8.73 -18.62
CA HIS A 78 23.32 -8.52 -18.71
C HIS A 78 24.12 -9.79 -18.36
N LEU A 79 23.77 -10.46 -17.25
CA LEU A 79 24.39 -11.73 -16.87
C LEU A 79 24.22 -12.81 -17.95
N GLN A 80 23.03 -12.91 -18.54
CA GLN A 80 22.78 -13.85 -19.63
C GLN A 80 23.68 -13.56 -20.83
N GLN A 81 23.80 -12.30 -21.22
CA GLN A 81 24.69 -11.89 -22.30
C GLN A 81 26.15 -12.24 -21.99
N THR A 82 26.64 -11.88 -20.81
CA THR A 82 28.01 -12.23 -20.38
C THR A 82 28.22 -13.73 -20.40
N CYS A 83 27.28 -14.52 -19.86
CA CYS A 83 27.36 -15.98 -19.90
C CYS A 83 27.40 -16.56 -21.31
N THR A 84 26.70 -15.96 -22.28
CA THR A 84 26.75 -16.42 -23.68
C THR A 84 28.05 -16.05 -24.39
N GLU A 85 28.74 -14.99 -23.94
CA GLU A 85 29.99 -14.50 -24.51
C GLU A 85 31.23 -15.18 -23.88
N LEU A 86 31.08 -15.86 -22.73
CA LEU A 86 32.15 -16.61 -22.09
C LEU A 86 32.62 -17.78 -22.99
N ASP A 87 33.90 -17.76 -23.37
CA ASP A 87 34.58 -18.89 -24.01
C ASP A 87 35.38 -19.68 -22.97
N PRO A 88 34.91 -20.88 -22.55
CA PRO A 88 35.58 -21.67 -21.53
C PRO A 88 36.98 -22.16 -21.92
N LYS A 89 37.40 -22.01 -23.19
CA LYS A 89 38.76 -22.33 -23.62
C LYS A 89 39.75 -21.18 -23.44
N GLN A 90 39.26 -19.96 -23.26
CA GLN A 90 40.08 -18.76 -23.06
C GLN A 90 40.11 -18.33 -21.58
N GLU A 91 39.22 -18.89 -20.76
CA GLU A 91 39.22 -18.68 -19.31
C GLU A 91 40.50 -19.30 -18.72
N ALA A 92 41.41 -18.45 -18.23
CA ALA A 92 42.65 -18.90 -17.61
C ALA A 92 42.34 -19.61 -16.28
N VAL A 93 42.34 -20.93 -16.29
CA VAL A 93 42.32 -21.74 -15.06
C VAL A 93 43.77 -21.93 -14.63
N LEU A 94 44.10 -21.52 -13.40
CA LEU A 94 45.41 -21.80 -12.83
C LEU A 94 45.70 -23.29 -12.96
N THR A 95 46.78 -23.61 -13.64
CA THR A 95 47.22 -25.00 -13.79
C THR A 95 47.66 -25.53 -12.43
N TRP A 96 47.55 -26.84 -12.22
CA TRP A 96 48.00 -27.46 -10.95
C TRP A 96 49.47 -27.15 -10.65
N GLU A 97 50.30 -26.95 -11.67
CA GLU A 97 51.70 -26.53 -11.53
C GLU A 97 51.85 -25.09 -11.00
N GLU A 98 51.01 -24.15 -11.42
CA GLU A 98 50.98 -22.78 -10.90
C GLU A 98 50.45 -22.70 -9.47
N VAL A 99 49.47 -23.55 -9.13
CA VAL A 99 48.93 -23.67 -7.76
C VAL A 99 49.98 -24.27 -6.82
N CYS A 100 50.74 -25.26 -7.27
CA CYS A 100 51.83 -25.86 -6.49
C CYS A 100 53.01 -24.90 -6.26
N ASN A 101 53.29 -23.96 -7.18
CA ASN A 101 54.33 -22.95 -7.00
C ASN A 101 53.96 -21.83 -5.99
N TRP A 102 52.70 -21.80 -5.54
CA TRP A 102 52.22 -20.86 -4.51
C TRP A 102 52.29 -21.40 -3.08
N PHE A 103 52.59 -22.69 -2.90
CA PHE A 103 52.78 -23.36 -1.60
C PHE A 103 54.25 -23.78 -1.42
#